data_AF-A0A7Y4RXH3-F1
#
_entry.id   AF-A0A7Y4RXH3-F1
#
_cell.length_a   1.000
_cell.length_b   1.000
_cell.length_c   1.000
_cell.angle_alpha   90.00
_cell.angle_beta   90.00
_cell.angle_gamma   90.00
#
_symmetry.space_group_name_H-M   'P 1'
#
loop_
_entity.id
_entity.type
_entity.pdbx_description
1 polymer ?
#
loop_
_entity_poly.entity_id
_entity_poly.type
_entity_poly.pdbx_seq_one_letter_code
_entity_poly.pdbx_strand_id
1 'polypeptide(L)'
;MTKRIVAENWKVTLLLAGIGAIAGALAAITLTVFGNILSGASQAPGRAVYWWNMGIFALLGGLFSPILAWSLLRRVPLWRAVAEPALAGVLGTVAAILIAPASFPVAVPAAILGAAWRLHHAYRDRSPANALPAP
;
A
#
# COMPACT_ATOMS: atom_id res chain seq x y z
N MET A 1 -8.87 -23.04 23.12
CA MET A 1 -8.18 -21.73 22.99
C MET A 1 -7.84 -21.36 21.54
N THR A 2 -7.38 -22.32 20.73
CA THR A 2 -6.93 -22.12 19.33
C THR A 2 -8.00 -21.53 18.38
N LYS A 3 -9.28 -21.91 18.54
CA LYS A 3 -10.37 -21.38 17.69
C LYS A 3 -10.61 -19.88 17.84
N ARG A 4 -10.35 -19.29 19.02
CA ARG A 4 -10.56 -17.86 19.28
C ARG A 4 -9.50 -17.00 18.58
N ILE A 5 -8.24 -17.46 18.59
CA ILE A 5 -7.10 -16.79 17.95
C ILE A 5 -7.27 -16.76 16.41
N VAL A 6 -7.71 -17.88 15.82
CA VAL A 6 -8.00 -17.94 14.38
C VAL A 6 -9.19 -17.04 14.01
N ALA A 7 -10.22 -16.99 14.88
CA ALA A 7 -11.39 -16.12 14.69
C ALA A 7 -11.11 -14.61 14.88
N GLU A 8 -10.00 -14.24 15.50
CA GLU A 8 -9.55 -12.84 15.64
C GLU A 8 -8.68 -12.41 14.45
N ASN A 9 -7.78 -13.30 14.01
CA ASN A 9 -6.84 -13.02 12.91
C ASN A 9 -7.53 -12.78 11.55
N TRP A 10 -8.65 -13.46 11.27
CA TRP A 10 -9.38 -13.22 10.02
C TRP A 10 -10.06 -11.84 10.01
N LYS A 11 -10.59 -11.37 11.16
CA LYS A 11 -11.20 -10.03 11.27
C LYS A 11 -10.18 -8.94 11.03
N VAL A 12 -8.98 -9.08 11.59
CA VAL A 12 -7.86 -8.16 11.38
C VAL A 12 -7.42 -8.17 9.92
N THR A 13 -7.31 -9.35 9.30
CA THR A 13 -6.95 -9.49 7.88
C THR A 13 -7.97 -8.81 6.98
N LEU A 14 -9.27 -9.00 7.25
CA LEU A 14 -10.33 -8.32 6.48
C LEU A 14 -10.34 -6.82 6.70
N LEU A 15 -10.07 -6.34 7.91
CA LEU A 15 -10.01 -4.93 8.21
C LEU A 15 -8.83 -4.27 7.47
N LEU A 16 -7.67 -4.93 7.46
CA LEU A 16 -6.51 -4.51 6.68
C LEU A 16 -6.77 -4.55 5.17
N ALA A 17 -7.45 -5.58 4.67
CA ALA A 17 -7.85 -5.67 3.27
C ALA A 17 -8.83 -4.54 2.91
N GLY A 18 -9.81 -4.25 3.77
CA GLY A 18 -10.75 -3.14 3.59
C GLY A 18 -10.07 -1.77 3.56
N ILE A 19 -9.16 -1.50 4.51
CA ILE A 19 -8.36 -0.27 4.52
C ILE A 19 -7.50 -0.17 3.26
N GLY A 20 -6.84 -1.26 2.88
CA GLY A 20 -6.03 -1.31 1.66
C GLY A 20 -6.85 -1.04 0.41
N ALA A 21 -8.05 -1.61 0.32
CA ALA A 21 -8.95 -1.42 -0.80
C ALA A 21 -9.43 0.03 -0.91
N ILE A 22 -9.79 0.66 0.20
CA ILE A 22 -10.18 2.08 0.22
C ILE A 22 -9.00 2.96 -0.21
N ALA A 23 -7.81 2.72 0.35
CA ALA A 23 -6.61 3.49 0.01
C ALA A 23 -6.26 3.34 -1.48
N GLY A 24 -6.35 2.11 -2.01
CA GLY A 24 -6.16 1.84 -3.44
C GLY A 24 -7.18 2.57 -4.31
N ALA A 25 -8.48 2.49 -3.97
CA ALA A 25 -9.52 3.20 -4.71
C ALA A 25 -9.29 4.71 -4.76
N LEU A 26 -8.90 5.33 -3.63
CA LEU A 26 -8.61 6.76 -3.57
C LEU A 26 -7.37 7.14 -4.39
N ALA A 27 -6.32 6.29 -4.37
CA ALA A 27 -5.15 6.48 -5.22
C ALA A 27 -5.52 6.43 -6.72
N ALA A 28 -6.43 5.54 -7.11
CA ALA A 28 -6.91 5.42 -8.48
C ALA A 28 -7.59 6.70 -9.01
N ILE A 29 -8.32 7.44 -8.17
CA ILE A 29 -8.92 8.73 -8.59
C ILE A 29 -7.82 9.69 -9.00
N THR A 30 -6.78 9.83 -8.16
CA THR A 30 -5.64 10.72 -8.42
C THR A 30 -4.90 10.30 -9.68
N LEU A 31 -4.63 9.00 -9.85
CA LEU A 31 -4.00 8.46 -11.06
C LEU A 31 -4.83 8.68 -12.32
N THR A 32 -6.15 8.57 -12.24
CA THR A 32 -7.02 8.70 -13.41
C THR A 32 -7.05 10.14 -13.91
N VAL A 33 -7.10 11.12 -13.00
CA VAL A 33 -6.96 12.55 -13.34
C VAL A 33 -5.60 12.81 -13.97
N PHE A 34 -4.52 12.35 -13.32
CA PHE A 34 -3.16 12.57 -13.82
C PHE A 34 -2.89 11.89 -15.16
N GLY A 35 -3.34 10.64 -15.32
CA GLY A 35 -3.19 9.88 -16.56
C GLY A 35 -3.88 10.56 -17.74
N ASN A 36 -5.02 11.22 -17.50
CA ASN A 36 -5.73 11.99 -18.53
C ASN A 36 -4.99 13.27 -18.94
N ILE A 37 -4.38 13.96 -17.97
CA ILE A 37 -3.57 15.17 -18.24
C ILE A 37 -2.36 14.79 -19.10
N LEU A 38 -1.69 13.68 -18.77
CA LEU A 38 -0.50 13.21 -19.50
C LEU A 38 -0.79 12.66 -20.88
N SER A 39 -1.93 11.99 -21.05
CA SER A 39 -2.31 11.43 -22.36
C SER A 39 -2.68 12.53 -23.37
N GLY A 40 -2.73 13.79 -22.94
CA GLY A 40 -3.19 14.90 -23.77
C GLY A 40 -4.67 14.75 -24.17
N ALA A 41 -5.42 13.92 -23.43
CA ALA A 41 -6.82 13.68 -23.74
C ALA A 41 -7.61 14.99 -23.54
N SER A 42 -8.20 15.47 -24.63
CA SER A 42 -9.01 16.70 -24.64
C SER A 42 -10.34 16.55 -23.88
N GLN A 43 -10.75 15.31 -23.60
CA GLN A 43 -11.97 15.01 -22.86
C GLN A 43 -11.62 14.49 -21.47
N ALA A 44 -12.41 14.90 -20.48
CA ALA A 44 -12.31 14.37 -19.14
C ALA A 44 -12.67 12.87 -19.14
N PRO A 45 -12.03 12.04 -18.30
CA PRO A 45 -12.32 10.61 -18.24
C PRO A 45 -13.79 10.38 -17.88
N GLY A 46 -14.46 9.52 -18.64
CA GLY A 46 -15.83 9.12 -18.32
C GLY A 46 -15.89 8.41 -16.96
N ARG A 47 -17.06 8.48 -16.31
CA ARG A 47 -17.30 7.83 -14.99
C ARG A 47 -16.94 6.35 -14.98
N ALA A 48 -17.12 5.65 -16.10
CA ALA A 48 -16.77 4.24 -16.25
C ALA A 48 -15.26 3.96 -16.05
N VAL A 49 -14.39 4.87 -16.51
CA VAL A 49 -12.93 4.74 -16.36
C VAL A 49 -12.53 4.90 -14.88
N TYR A 50 -13.15 5.84 -14.17
CA TYR A 50 -12.93 6.00 -12.73
C TYR A 50 -13.36 4.74 -11.97
N TRP A 51 -14.55 4.22 -12.24
CA TRP A 51 -15.02 3.00 -11.56
C TRP A 51 -14.13 1.80 -11.82
N TRP A 52 -13.69 1.63 -13.07
CA TRP A 52 -12.76 0.56 -13.44
C TRP A 52 -11.43 0.67 -12.70
N ASN A 53 -10.80 1.85 -12.72
CA ASN A 53 -9.52 2.08 -12.06
C ASN A 53 -9.64 1.96 -10.54
N MET A 54 -10.70 2.52 -9.95
CA MET A 54 -10.97 2.37 -8.52
C MET A 54 -11.14 0.90 -8.14
N GLY A 55 -11.85 0.11 -8.94
CA GLY A 55 -12.03 -1.33 -8.71
C GLY A 55 -10.71 -2.10 -8.74
N ILE A 56 -9.88 -1.88 -9.76
CA ILE A 56 -8.57 -2.55 -9.87
C ILE A 56 -7.67 -2.17 -8.69
N PHE A 57 -7.53 -0.88 -8.40
CA PHE A 57 -6.63 -0.45 -7.33
C PHE A 57 -7.18 -0.82 -5.95
N ALA A 58 -8.50 -0.90 -5.77
CA ALA A 58 -9.10 -1.45 -4.56
C ALA A 58 -8.76 -2.93 -4.37
N LEU A 59 -8.83 -3.73 -5.44
CA LEU A 59 -8.42 -5.14 -5.38
C LEU A 59 -6.94 -5.28 -5.04
N LEU A 60 -6.07 -4.51 -5.69
CA LEU A 60 -4.63 -4.53 -5.42
C LEU A 60 -4.34 -4.09 -3.98
N GLY A 61 -4.91 -2.98 -3.54
CA GLY A 61 -4.75 -2.49 -2.18
C GLY A 61 -5.24 -3.49 -1.14
N GLY A 62 -6.39 -4.13 -1.37
CA GLY A 62 -6.95 -5.14 -0.48
C GLY A 62 -6.15 -6.44 -0.45
N LEU A 63 -5.52 -6.82 -1.57
CA LEU A 63 -4.68 -8.01 -1.65
C LEU A 63 -3.33 -7.82 -0.96
N PHE A 64 -2.68 -6.67 -1.21
CA PHE A 64 -1.31 -6.43 -0.71
C PHE A 64 -1.26 -5.87 0.70
N SER A 65 -2.30 -5.16 1.15
CA SER A 65 -2.33 -4.56 2.50
C SER A 65 -2.16 -5.58 3.63
N PRO A 66 -2.88 -6.72 3.66
CA PRO A 66 -2.65 -7.74 4.69
C PRO A 66 -1.25 -8.32 4.64
N ILE A 67 -0.70 -8.55 3.45
CA ILE A 67 0.64 -9.14 3.27
C ILE A 67 1.72 -8.18 3.81
N LEU A 68 1.64 -6.89 3.47
CA LEU A 68 2.53 -5.87 4.02
C LEU A 68 2.33 -5.70 5.53
N ALA A 69 1.08 -5.65 5.98
CA ALA A 69 0.79 -5.49 7.39
C ALA A 69 1.32 -6.67 8.20
N TRP A 70 1.05 -7.92 7.82
CA TRP A 70 1.53 -9.10 8.56
C TRP A 70 3.06 -9.25 8.53
N SER A 71 3.73 -8.81 7.47
CA SER A 71 5.20 -8.80 7.40
C SER A 71 5.84 -7.69 8.25
N LEU A 72 5.17 -6.55 8.41
CA LEU A 72 5.68 -5.40 9.18
C LEU A 72 5.21 -5.38 10.64
N LEU A 73 4.03 -5.92 10.95
CA LEU A 73 3.35 -5.87 12.25
C LEU A 73 4.09 -6.54 13.41
N ARG A 74 5.06 -7.40 13.12
CA ARG A 74 5.86 -8.01 14.19
C ARG A 74 6.78 -7.01 14.89
N ARG A 75 7.05 -5.85 14.28
CA ARG A 75 8.04 -4.87 14.77
C ARG A 75 7.65 -3.41 14.54
N VAL A 76 6.77 -3.12 13.57
CA VAL A 76 6.43 -1.76 13.11
C VAL A 76 5.03 -1.35 13.56
N PRO A 77 4.81 -0.10 14.04
CA PRO A 77 3.47 0.40 14.36
C PRO A 77 2.57 0.44 13.12
N LEU A 78 1.34 -0.06 13.27
CA LEU A 78 0.33 -0.25 12.21
C LEU A 78 0.16 0.94 11.28
N TRP A 79 0.05 2.16 11.84
CA TRP A 79 -0.18 3.35 11.04
C TRP A 79 0.99 3.66 10.10
N ARG A 80 2.24 3.40 10.50
CA ARG A 80 3.44 3.60 9.64
C ARG A 80 3.53 2.52 8.57
N ALA A 81 3.23 1.28 8.94
CA ALA A 81 3.25 0.14 8.03
C ALA A 81 2.25 0.29 6.87
N VAL A 82 1.17 1.04 7.08
CA VAL A 82 0.17 1.33 6.04
C VAL A 82 0.44 2.68 5.36
N ALA A 83 0.65 3.75 6.14
CA ALA A 83 0.74 5.11 5.60
C ALA A 83 2.01 5.34 4.77
N GLU A 84 3.19 4.86 5.20
CA GLU A 84 4.42 5.15 4.47
C GLU A 84 4.50 4.42 3.12
N PRO A 85 4.16 3.12 2.99
CA PRO A 85 4.12 2.48 1.69
C PRO A 85 3.04 3.08 0.77
N ALA A 86 1.88 3.47 1.32
CA ALA A 86 0.84 4.15 0.55
C ALA A 86 1.33 5.51 0.02
N LEU A 87 1.95 6.34 0.87
CA LEU A 87 2.53 7.62 0.48
C LEU A 87 3.66 7.43 -0.54
N ALA A 88 4.52 6.43 -0.35
CA ALA A 88 5.58 6.13 -1.30
C ALA A 88 5.04 5.67 -2.66
N GLY A 89 3.94 4.90 -2.68
CA GLY A 89 3.25 4.54 -3.92
C GLY A 89 2.68 5.76 -4.65
N VAL A 90 2.09 6.71 -3.92
CA VAL A 90 1.59 7.97 -4.51
C VAL A 90 2.74 8.81 -5.04
N LEU A 91 3.79 9.04 -4.25
CA LEU A 91 4.96 9.82 -4.67
C LEU A 91 5.71 9.16 -5.82
N GLY A 92 5.88 7.83 -5.78
CA GLY A 92 6.49 7.05 -6.86
C GLY A 92 5.66 7.13 -8.15
N THR A 93 4.34 7.18 -8.03
CA THR A 93 3.44 7.40 -9.16
C THR A 93 3.68 8.78 -9.77
N VAL A 94 3.64 9.83 -8.95
CA VAL A 94 3.87 11.21 -9.41
C VAL A 94 5.26 11.34 -10.05
N ALA A 95 6.30 10.79 -9.43
CA ALA A 95 7.67 10.84 -9.95
C ALA A 95 7.82 10.08 -11.28
N ALA A 96 7.27 8.87 -11.39
CA ALA A 96 7.30 8.11 -12.63
C ALA A 96 6.59 8.86 -13.75
N ILE A 97 5.43 9.43 -13.45
CA ILE A 97 4.63 10.22 -14.38
C ILE A 97 5.38 11.46 -14.89
N LEU A 98 6.06 12.20 -14.01
CA LEU A 98 6.71 13.46 -14.38
C LEU A 98 8.05 13.27 -15.09
N ILE A 99 8.79 12.21 -14.75
CA ILE A 99 10.16 12.02 -15.20
C ILE A 99 10.23 11.01 -16.35
N ALA A 100 9.59 9.85 -16.19
CA ALA A 100 9.70 8.74 -17.12
C ALA A 100 8.42 7.88 -17.07
N PRO A 101 7.35 8.24 -17.79
CA PRO A 101 6.06 7.56 -17.70
C PRO A 101 6.16 6.04 -17.93
N ALA A 102 7.07 5.61 -18.81
CA ALA A 102 7.34 4.19 -19.07
C ALA A 102 7.85 3.41 -17.86
N SER A 103 8.46 4.08 -16.87
CA SER A 103 8.93 3.42 -15.64
C SER A 103 7.81 3.21 -14.62
N PHE A 104 6.59 3.72 -14.85
CA PHE A 104 5.46 3.60 -13.93
C PHE A 104 5.22 2.16 -13.39
N PRO A 105 5.21 1.10 -14.21
CA PRO A 105 4.97 -0.27 -13.74
C PRO A 105 6.04 -0.78 -12.76
N VAL A 106 7.23 -0.17 -12.75
CA VAL A 106 8.37 -0.59 -11.94
C VAL A 106 8.61 0.38 -10.78
N ALA A 107 8.49 1.68 -11.03
CA ALA A 107 8.75 2.75 -10.07
C ALA A 107 7.75 2.75 -8.90
N VAL A 108 6.46 2.49 -9.17
CA VAL A 108 5.43 2.46 -8.13
C VAL A 108 5.63 1.27 -7.17
N PRO A 109 5.75 0.01 -7.66
CA PRO A 109 6.09 -1.10 -6.79
C PRO A 109 7.43 -0.91 -6.08
N ALA A 110 8.46 -0.38 -6.76
CA ALA A 110 9.77 -0.14 -6.15
C ALA A 110 9.71 0.91 -5.03
N ALA A 111 8.92 1.97 -5.17
CA ALA A 111 8.73 2.96 -4.12
C ALA A 111 8.02 2.36 -2.89
N ILE A 112 6.94 1.58 -3.12
CA ILE A 112 6.20 0.89 -2.07
C ILE A 112 7.09 -0.12 -1.34
N LEU A 113 7.80 -0.96 -2.09
CA LEU A 113 8.71 -1.97 -1.55
C LEU A 113 9.92 -1.33 -0.85
N GLY A 114 10.45 -0.23 -1.40
CA GLY A 114 11.53 0.52 -0.81
C GLY A 114 11.14 1.13 0.54
N ALA A 115 9.94 1.72 0.64
CA ALA A 115 9.40 2.21 1.90
C ALA A 115 9.17 1.08 2.92
N ALA A 116 8.61 -0.05 2.47
CA ALA A 116 8.42 -1.23 3.30
C ALA A 116 9.76 -1.82 3.79
N TRP A 117 10.78 -1.89 2.93
CA TRP A 117 12.13 -2.32 3.31
C TRP A 117 12.75 -1.34 4.30
N ARG A 118 12.69 -0.02 4.05
CA ARG A 118 13.19 1.00 4.98
C ARG A 118 12.57 0.85 6.37
N LEU A 119 11.26 0.64 6.43
CA LEU A 119 10.53 0.35 7.68
C LEU A 119 11.00 -0.95 8.33
N HIS A 120 11.13 -2.03 7.55
CA HIS A 120 11.65 -3.30 8.05
C HIS A 120 13.06 -3.15 8.65
N HIS A 121 13.94 -2.39 7.98
CA HIS A 121 15.30 -2.20 8.44
C HIS A 121 15.38 -1.33 9.69
N ALA A 122 14.62 -0.22 9.74
CA ALA A 122 14.58 0.70 10.87
C ALA A 122 14.02 0.07 12.16
N TYR A 123 13.14 -0.93 12.02
CA TYR A 123 12.52 -1.63 13.14
C TYR A 123 13.08 -3.05 13.35
N ARG A 124 14.15 -3.43 12.63
CA ARG A 124 14.77 -4.77 12.73
C ARG A 124 15.15 -5.11 14.16
N ASP A 125 15.77 -4.15 14.85
CA ASP A 125 16.43 -4.37 16.15
C ASP A 125 15.49 -4.16 17.34
N ARG A 126 14.25 -3.70 17.11
CA ARG A 126 13.22 -3.52 18.16
C ARG A 126 12.43 -4.79 18.48
N SER A 127 13.03 -5.95 18.23
CA SER A 127 12.40 -7.24 18.55
C SER A 127 12.31 -7.41 20.07
N PRO A 128 11.14 -7.77 20.63
CA PRO A 128 10.97 -7.96 22.08
C PRO A 128 11.84 -9.08 22.66
N ALA A 129 12.42 -9.94 21.81
CA ALA A 129 13.37 -10.98 22.22
C ALA A 129 14.69 -10.43 22.80
N ASN A 130 15.08 -9.19 22.47
CA ASN A 130 16.28 -8.55 23.02
C ASN A 130 16.03 -7.82 24.35
N ALA A 131 14.81 -7.84 24.88
CA ALA A 131 14.44 -7.15 26.13
C ALA A 131 14.52 -8.06 27.37
N LEU A 132 14.88 -9.34 27.22
CA LEU A 132 15.14 -10.20 28.37
C LEU A 132 16.58 -9.98 28.86
N PRO A 133 16.79 -9.64 30.15
CA PRO A 133 18.14 -9.66 30.71
C PRO A 133 18.74 -11.05 30.53
N ALA A 134 20.02 -11.11 30.16
CA ALA A 134 20.77 -12.36 30.11
C ALA A 134 20.67 -13.07 31.48
N PRO A 135 20.59 -14.42 31.50
CA PRO A 135 20.43 -15.19 32.73
C PRO A 135 21.59 -15.00 33.71
#